data_AF-A0A7C5DEX4-F1
#
_entry.id   AF-A0A7C5DEX4-F1
#
_cell.length_a   1.000
_cell.length_b   1.000
_cell.length_c   1.000
_cell.angle_alpha   90.00
_cell.angle_beta   90.00
_cell.angle_gamma   90.00
#
_symmetry.space_group_name_H-M   'P 1'
#
loop_
_entity.id
_entity.type
_entity.pdbx_description
1 polymer ?
#
loop_
_entity_poly.entity_id
_entity_poly.type
_entity_poly.pdbx_seq_one_letter_code
_entity_poly.pdbx_strand_id
1 'polypeptide(L)'
;MALFQNSVLRSHLAKVDETATEEAFKRYRQHFLSKIDNIKTSKEEQYQYGFLEDIFVKVLDYTLNPAENFNITTEFKNQSDSKKADGAILRDGEVIAVIELKSTRTKSMDSIVNQAFAYKNNHPTCRYVITSNFAKLRLYIDYSDAYEEFDLFEMPYARFRLFYYLLSRENLFTGLPLQLKEQSRLKEQEISNELYKKYAGLRKSLFENIVKNNPQIDKLTLLTKTQTLLDRMVFIFFAEDRGILPPNTISAIIEHYKNDIENRPLYHFYKIYFKAINEGNPKIKIPAYNGGLFADDEMLNSLVIEDEVINACPLELSAYDFNSDVDVNILGHIFENSLSDIEEMRAEIEGRAFDKRKTKRKKDGVFYTPEYITRYIVDNTLGRLCQEKREVLGLWDIEISVPKTKALNKTEKKLLEALEAYREYLLNLKILDPACGSGAFLNQALNFLLGEHAFIDEGIKTLLGGNVLGLFDVKKGILENNLYGVDINA
;
A
#
# COMPACT_ATOMS: atom_id res chain seq x y z
N MET A 1 -3.03 -0.21 2.54
CA MET A 1 -3.16 0.86 1.54
C MET A 1 -2.84 2.26 2.07
N ALA A 2 -2.48 3.17 1.15
CA ALA A 2 -2.52 4.61 1.42
C ALA A 2 -3.98 5.05 1.63
N LEU A 3 -4.21 5.97 2.55
CA LEU A 3 -5.56 6.46 2.86
C LEU A 3 -6.11 7.39 1.78
N PHE A 4 -5.23 7.95 0.95
CA PHE A 4 -5.54 8.96 -0.06
C PHE A 4 -4.82 8.68 -1.38
N GLN A 5 -5.45 9.08 -2.47
CA GLN A 5 -4.87 9.01 -3.81
C GLN A 5 -3.92 10.20 -4.02
N ASN A 6 -2.75 9.95 -4.60
CA ASN A 6 -1.66 10.93 -4.69
C ASN A 6 -2.02 12.18 -5.51
N SER A 7 -2.70 12.04 -6.65
CA SER A 7 -3.15 13.17 -7.46
C SER A 7 -4.16 14.08 -6.73
N VAL A 8 -5.04 13.48 -5.91
CA VAL A 8 -5.97 14.23 -5.04
C VAL A 8 -5.18 15.04 -4.01
N LEU A 9 -4.26 14.40 -3.28
CA LEU A 9 -3.40 15.11 -2.32
C LEU A 9 -2.60 16.22 -2.99
N ARG A 10 -2.00 15.97 -4.15
CA ARG A 10 -1.18 16.96 -4.88
C ARG A 10 -2.00 18.19 -5.27
N SER A 11 -3.21 17.98 -5.80
CA SER A 11 -4.12 19.07 -6.19
C SER A 11 -4.53 19.94 -5.01
N HIS A 12 -4.75 19.33 -3.85
CA HIS A 12 -5.12 20.05 -2.63
C HIS A 12 -3.93 20.74 -1.96
N LEU A 13 -2.79 20.06 -1.83
CA LEU A 13 -1.57 20.61 -1.22
C LEU A 13 -0.96 21.75 -2.05
N ALA A 14 -1.30 21.87 -3.34
CA ALA A 14 -0.92 23.01 -4.16
C ALA A 14 -1.68 24.30 -3.78
N LYS A 15 -2.80 24.20 -3.05
CA LYS A 15 -3.66 25.32 -2.66
C LYS A 15 -3.53 25.70 -1.18
N VAL A 16 -2.66 25.02 -0.45
CA VAL A 16 -2.44 25.25 0.98
C VAL A 16 -1.75 26.59 1.19
N ASP A 17 -2.16 27.32 2.23
CA ASP A 17 -1.45 28.52 2.68
C ASP A 17 -0.06 28.15 3.19
N GLU A 18 0.94 28.43 2.36
CA GLU A 18 2.33 28.13 2.66
C GLU A 18 2.84 28.96 3.85
N THR A 19 2.34 30.19 4.03
CA THR A 19 2.78 31.06 5.13
C THR A 19 2.37 30.47 6.47
N ALA A 20 1.08 30.14 6.62
CA ALA A 20 0.56 29.50 7.84
C ALA A 20 1.25 28.15 8.11
N THR A 21 1.52 27.38 7.06
CA THR A 21 2.18 26.08 7.20
C THR A 21 3.65 26.20 7.64
N GLU A 22 4.39 27.18 7.11
CA GLU A 22 5.75 27.48 7.55
C GLU A 22 5.81 27.94 9.02
N GLU A 23 4.86 28.77 9.43
CA GLU A 23 4.73 29.21 10.83
C GLU A 23 4.43 28.04 11.76
N ALA A 24 3.47 27.19 11.40
CA ALA A 24 3.20 25.96 12.12
C ALA A 24 4.43 25.05 12.20
N PHE A 25 5.21 24.95 11.13
CA PHE A 25 6.44 24.15 11.12
C PHE A 25 7.52 24.73 12.05
N LYS A 26 7.65 26.06 12.13
CA LYS A 26 8.53 26.71 13.12
C LYS A 26 8.10 26.37 14.55
N ARG A 27 6.80 26.46 14.86
CA ARG A 27 6.24 26.07 16.17
C ARG A 27 6.50 24.60 16.47
N TYR A 28 6.36 23.72 15.49
CA TYR A 28 6.64 22.29 15.64
C TYR A 28 8.10 22.00 15.98
N ARG A 29 9.05 22.64 15.28
CA ARG A 29 10.48 22.52 15.62
C ARG A 29 10.78 23.04 17.03
N GLN A 30 10.19 24.17 17.39
CA GLN A 30 10.44 24.83 18.67
C GLN A 30 9.85 24.08 19.86
N HIS A 31 8.63 23.57 19.74
CA HIS A 31 7.87 23.04 20.87
C HIS A 31 7.89 21.52 20.98
N PHE A 32 8.10 20.81 19.86
CA PHE A 32 8.10 19.35 19.84
C PHE A 32 9.49 18.78 19.58
N LEU A 33 10.13 19.12 18.45
CA LEU A 33 11.42 18.51 18.08
C LEU A 33 12.54 18.84 19.09
N SER A 34 12.49 20.02 19.71
CA SER A 34 13.45 20.42 20.75
C SER A 34 13.41 19.55 22.02
N LYS A 35 12.34 18.76 22.20
CA LYS A 35 12.11 17.94 23.41
C LYS A 35 12.29 16.45 23.17
N ILE A 36 12.68 15.99 21.98
CA ILE A 36 12.73 14.56 21.61
C ILE A 36 13.45 13.70 22.66
N ASP A 37 14.61 14.14 23.16
CA ASP A 37 15.37 13.37 24.16
C ASP A 37 14.63 13.23 25.50
N ASN A 38 13.88 14.25 25.89
CA ASN A 38 13.03 14.21 27.07
C ASN A 38 11.79 13.31 26.83
N ILE A 39 11.18 13.38 25.64
CA ILE A 39 10.02 12.55 25.26
C ILE A 39 10.40 11.06 25.26
N LYS A 40 11.58 10.71 24.72
CA LYS A 40 12.10 9.33 24.68
C LYS A 40 12.30 8.71 26.07
N THR A 41 12.48 9.54 27.11
CA THR A 41 12.75 9.07 28.48
C THR A 41 11.54 9.18 29.40
N SER A 42 10.50 9.92 29.01
CA SER A 42 9.29 10.17 29.78
C SER A 42 8.37 8.94 29.84
N LYS A 43 7.64 8.80 30.96
CA LYS A 43 6.51 7.86 31.04
C LYS A 43 5.31 8.41 30.29
N GLU A 44 4.40 7.53 29.87
CA GLU A 44 3.15 7.88 29.18
C GLU A 44 2.36 8.96 29.93
N GLU A 45 1.91 8.67 31.17
CA GLU A 45 1.13 9.58 32.01
C GLU A 45 1.80 10.96 32.22
N GLN A 46 3.13 11.03 32.13
CA GLN A 46 3.87 12.29 32.32
C GLN A 46 3.83 13.19 31.08
N TYR A 47 3.77 12.59 29.89
CA TYR A 47 3.84 13.34 28.64
C TYR A 47 2.52 13.37 27.86
N GLN A 48 1.48 12.62 28.24
CA GLN A 48 0.17 12.70 27.58
C GLN A 48 -0.36 14.14 27.46
N TYR A 49 -0.40 14.88 28.58
CA TYR A 49 -0.81 16.28 28.57
C TYR A 49 0.14 17.14 27.71
N GLY A 50 1.45 16.94 27.89
CA GLY A 50 2.49 17.68 27.14
C GLY A 50 2.42 17.43 25.63
N PHE A 51 2.03 16.23 25.20
CA PHE A 51 1.84 15.88 23.80
C PHE A 51 0.65 16.62 23.19
N LEU A 52 -0.50 16.65 23.88
CA LEU A 52 -1.65 17.43 23.43
C LEU A 52 -1.32 18.93 23.38
N GLU A 53 -0.58 19.44 24.36
CA GLU A 53 -0.16 20.83 24.39
C GLU A 53 0.84 21.16 23.25
N ASP A 54 1.88 20.36 23.08
CA ASP A 54 2.97 20.65 22.14
C ASP A 54 2.56 20.44 20.68
N ILE A 55 1.76 19.42 20.39
CA ILE A 55 1.29 19.14 19.02
C ILE A 55 -0.06 19.80 18.75
N PHE A 56 -1.10 19.45 19.50
CA PHE A 56 -2.45 19.90 19.14
C PHE A 56 -2.64 21.39 19.44
N VAL A 57 -2.25 21.87 20.61
CA VAL A 57 -2.43 23.29 20.93
C VAL A 57 -1.45 24.17 20.18
N LYS A 58 -0.13 23.96 20.35
CA LYS A 58 0.90 24.89 19.84
C LYS A 58 1.14 24.80 18.34
N VAL A 59 0.89 23.66 17.71
CA VAL A 59 1.17 23.46 16.28
C VAL A 59 -0.10 23.48 15.45
N LEU A 60 -1.15 22.79 15.91
CA LEU A 60 -2.39 22.57 15.17
C LEU A 60 -3.55 23.50 15.60
N ASP A 61 -3.27 24.45 16.49
CA ASP A 61 -4.18 25.52 16.92
C ASP A 61 -5.47 25.05 17.62
N TYR A 62 -5.42 23.94 18.35
CA TYR A 62 -6.50 23.50 19.24
C TYR A 62 -6.48 24.28 20.57
N THR A 63 -7.58 24.18 21.33
CA THR A 63 -7.76 24.81 22.64
C THR A 63 -8.05 23.73 23.68
N LEU A 64 -7.13 23.52 24.63
CA LEU A 64 -7.18 22.44 25.62
C LEU A 64 -8.01 22.84 26.86
N ASN A 65 -8.83 21.91 27.35
CA ASN A 65 -9.55 22.02 28.62
C ASN A 65 -8.55 22.28 29.78
N PRO A 66 -8.78 23.25 30.71
CA PRO A 66 -10.02 24.00 30.98
C PRO A 66 -10.09 25.43 30.43
N ALA A 67 -9.36 25.75 29.37
CA ALA A 67 -9.54 27.04 28.72
C ALA A 67 -10.98 27.20 28.20
N GLU A 68 -11.48 28.44 28.19
CA GLU A 68 -12.79 28.75 27.61
C GLU A 68 -12.85 28.33 26.13
N ASN A 69 -14.00 27.82 25.70
CA ASN A 69 -14.22 27.31 24.33
C ASN A 69 -13.22 26.22 23.90
N PHE A 70 -12.78 25.39 24.85
CA PHE A 70 -11.94 24.25 24.54
C PHE A 70 -12.59 23.33 23.50
N ASN A 71 -11.75 22.75 22.67
CA ASN A 71 -12.11 21.83 21.60
C ASN A 71 -11.25 20.55 21.62
N ILE A 72 -10.36 20.43 22.60
CA ILE A 72 -9.65 19.20 22.91
C ILE A 72 -9.58 19.02 24.43
N THR A 73 -9.69 17.79 24.92
CA THR A 73 -9.62 17.46 26.35
C THR A 73 -8.81 16.20 26.58
N THR A 74 -8.21 16.08 27.77
CA THR A 74 -7.68 14.83 28.30
C THR A 74 -8.79 13.98 28.93
N GLU A 75 -8.56 12.67 29.04
CA GLU A 75 -9.38 11.71 29.80
C GLU A 75 -10.90 11.82 29.57
N PHE A 76 -11.35 11.65 28.31
CA PHE A 76 -12.78 11.72 27.99
C PHE A 76 -13.47 10.38 28.32
N LYS A 77 -14.48 10.39 29.20
CA LYS A 77 -15.23 9.17 29.60
C LYS A 77 -16.35 8.84 28.61
N ASN A 78 -16.55 7.56 28.34
CA ASN A 78 -17.75 7.11 27.64
C ASN A 78 -19.02 7.41 28.48
N GLN A 79 -20.14 7.61 27.78
CA GLN A 79 -21.44 7.78 28.42
C GLN A 79 -22.02 6.45 28.93
N SER A 80 -21.65 5.33 28.30
CA SER A 80 -22.23 4.00 28.52
C SER A 80 -21.38 3.06 29.38
N ASP A 81 -20.07 3.29 29.52
CA ASP A 81 -19.18 2.47 30.34
C ASP A 81 -18.09 3.32 31.05
N SER A 82 -17.33 2.69 31.95
CA SER A 82 -16.27 3.37 32.72
C SER A 82 -14.97 3.56 31.92
N LYS A 83 -14.94 3.23 30.62
CA LYS A 83 -13.73 3.35 29.81
C LYS A 83 -13.47 4.81 29.43
N LYS A 84 -12.20 5.15 29.29
CA LYS A 84 -11.73 6.49 28.94
C LYS A 84 -10.81 6.41 27.73
N ALA A 85 -10.88 7.42 26.87
CA ALA A 85 -9.82 7.70 25.91
C ALA A 85 -8.82 8.69 26.53
N ASP A 86 -7.55 8.62 26.13
CA ASP A 86 -6.51 9.53 26.62
C ASP A 86 -6.80 10.99 26.24
N GLY A 87 -7.41 11.21 25.07
CA GLY A 87 -7.96 12.51 24.68
C GLY A 87 -9.12 12.41 23.70
N ALA A 88 -9.84 13.53 23.57
CA ALA A 88 -10.92 13.67 22.60
C ALA A 88 -10.95 15.08 22.01
N ILE A 89 -11.28 15.17 20.73
CA ILE A 89 -11.53 16.44 20.02
C ILE A 89 -13.04 16.64 19.90
N LEU A 90 -13.51 17.81 20.32
CA LEU A 90 -14.92 18.15 20.38
C LEU A 90 -15.25 19.29 19.42
N ARG A 91 -16.36 19.15 18.70
CA ARG A 91 -16.98 20.22 17.92
C ARG A 91 -18.43 20.34 18.38
N ASP A 92 -18.81 21.52 18.85
CA ASP A 92 -20.15 21.80 19.38
C ASP A 92 -20.60 20.85 20.50
N GLY A 93 -19.65 20.38 21.32
CA GLY A 93 -19.88 19.43 22.41
C GLY A 93 -19.92 17.95 22.00
N GLU A 94 -19.85 17.65 20.70
CA GLU A 94 -19.82 16.28 20.17
C GLU A 94 -18.39 15.82 19.88
N VAL A 95 -18.08 14.56 20.17
CA VAL A 95 -16.77 13.97 19.86
C VAL A 95 -16.69 13.72 18.36
N ILE A 96 -15.72 14.36 17.69
CA ILE A 96 -15.43 14.13 16.28
C ILE A 96 -14.17 13.27 16.08
N ALA A 97 -13.24 13.30 17.04
CA ALA A 97 -12.05 12.47 17.03
C ALA A 97 -11.69 11.94 18.43
N VAL A 98 -11.18 10.71 18.46
CA VAL A 98 -10.64 10.07 19.66
C VAL A 98 -9.13 10.00 19.53
N ILE A 99 -8.41 10.30 20.62
CA ILE A 99 -6.95 10.25 20.69
C ILE A 99 -6.56 9.20 21.72
N GLU A 100 -5.74 8.24 21.31
CA GLU A 100 -5.17 7.22 22.17
C GLU A 100 -3.64 7.28 22.11
N LEU A 101 -2.99 7.32 23.27
CA LEU A 101 -1.57 7.61 23.42
C LEU A 101 -0.86 6.44 24.12
N LYS A 102 0.39 6.19 23.74
CA LYS A 102 1.29 5.28 24.43
C LYS A 102 2.68 5.86 24.58
N SER A 103 3.46 5.28 25.48
CA SER A 103 4.88 5.61 25.60
C SER A 103 5.66 5.30 24.31
N THR A 104 6.76 6.02 24.07
CA THR A 104 7.71 5.76 22.96
C THR A 104 8.33 4.35 22.98
N ARG A 105 8.19 3.64 24.10
CA ARG A 105 8.69 2.27 24.28
C ARG A 105 7.72 1.24 23.70
N THR A 106 6.47 1.62 23.49
CA THR A 106 5.45 0.77 22.85
C THR A 106 5.75 0.68 21.36
N LYS A 107 6.06 -0.54 20.88
CA LYS A 107 6.47 -0.80 19.50
C LYS A 107 5.33 -1.32 18.61
N SER A 108 4.39 -2.08 19.17
CA SER A 108 3.18 -2.49 18.46
C SER A 108 2.05 -1.52 18.78
N MET A 109 1.38 -1.03 17.75
CA MET A 109 0.26 -0.09 17.86
C MET A 109 -1.11 -0.81 17.90
N ASP A 110 -1.14 -2.13 17.75
CA ASP A 110 -2.38 -2.86 17.45
C ASP A 110 -3.35 -2.87 18.65
N SER A 111 -2.83 -2.95 19.88
CA SER A 111 -3.63 -2.82 21.10
C SER A 111 -4.23 -1.42 21.27
N ILE A 112 -3.52 -0.38 20.82
CA ILE A 112 -3.96 1.03 20.84
C ILE A 112 -5.14 1.23 19.88
N VAL A 113 -5.03 0.66 18.68
CA VAL A 113 -6.09 0.75 17.67
C VAL A 113 -7.37 0.11 18.18
N ASN A 114 -7.29 -1.11 18.74
CA ASN A 114 -8.46 -1.79 19.28
C ASN A 114 -9.16 -0.99 20.41
N GLN A 115 -8.39 -0.37 21.30
CA GLN A 115 -8.92 0.48 22.37
C GLN A 115 -9.62 1.73 21.79
N ALA A 116 -8.96 2.41 20.86
CA ALA A 116 -9.47 3.63 20.26
C ALA A 116 -10.75 3.40 19.42
N PHE A 117 -10.82 2.28 18.67
CA PHE A 117 -12.02 1.93 17.89
C PHE A 117 -13.17 1.42 18.75
N ALA A 118 -12.89 0.71 19.84
CA ALA A 118 -13.92 0.36 20.82
C ALA A 118 -14.57 1.63 21.41
N TYR A 119 -13.78 2.68 21.63
CA TYR A 119 -14.27 3.98 22.07
C TYR A 119 -15.10 4.68 20.97
N LYS A 120 -14.57 4.78 19.74
CA LYS A 120 -15.27 5.36 18.59
C LYS A 120 -16.70 4.80 18.43
N ASN A 121 -16.88 3.49 18.59
CA ASN A 121 -18.18 2.84 18.41
C ASN A 121 -19.28 3.33 19.37
N ASN A 122 -18.92 3.98 20.48
CA ASN A 122 -19.85 4.60 21.41
C ASN A 122 -20.24 6.06 21.03
N HIS A 123 -19.60 6.65 20.02
CA HIS A 123 -19.79 8.04 19.59
C HIS A 123 -20.16 8.10 18.10
N PRO A 124 -21.45 8.20 17.74
CA PRO A 124 -21.91 8.16 16.35
C PRO A 124 -21.31 9.25 15.43
N THR A 125 -20.97 10.39 16.02
CA THR A 125 -20.39 11.56 15.34
C THR A 125 -18.87 11.47 15.17
N CYS A 126 -18.24 10.51 15.85
CA CYS A 126 -16.80 10.29 15.79
C CYS A 126 -16.43 9.60 14.47
N ARG A 127 -15.73 10.35 13.62
CA ARG A 127 -15.26 9.87 12.30
C ARG A 127 -13.77 9.60 12.31
N TYR A 128 -13.02 10.24 13.22
CA TYR A 128 -11.56 10.18 13.24
C TYR A 128 -11.05 9.44 14.47
N VAL A 129 -10.02 8.63 14.27
CA VAL A 129 -9.25 8.03 15.36
C VAL A 129 -7.79 8.41 15.15
N ILE A 130 -7.14 8.89 16.21
CA ILE A 130 -5.73 9.27 16.21
C ILE A 130 -5.03 8.42 17.25
N THR A 131 -4.00 7.69 16.85
CA THR A 131 -3.17 6.91 17.76
C THR A 131 -1.73 7.38 17.71
N SER A 132 -1.03 7.44 18.84
CA SER A 132 0.38 7.83 18.84
C SER A 132 1.19 7.17 19.96
N ASN A 133 2.46 6.82 19.68
CA ASN A 133 3.46 6.54 20.71
C ASN A 133 4.41 7.73 20.97
N PHE A 134 3.95 8.95 20.66
CA PHE A 134 4.71 10.20 20.61
C PHE A 134 5.78 10.27 19.51
N ALA A 135 6.39 9.16 19.11
CA ALA A 135 7.33 9.14 17.98
C ALA A 135 6.59 9.07 16.65
N LYS A 136 5.52 8.28 16.57
CA LYS A 136 4.68 8.11 15.40
C LYS A 136 3.25 8.49 15.71
N LEU A 137 2.53 9.02 14.73
CA LEU A 137 1.10 9.30 14.81
C LEU A 137 0.38 8.70 13.61
N ARG A 138 -0.74 8.02 13.85
CA ARG A 138 -1.62 7.48 12.80
C ARG A 138 -2.97 8.17 12.86
N LEU A 139 -3.47 8.58 11.70
CA LEU A 139 -4.82 9.06 11.49
C LEU A 139 -5.64 7.98 10.77
N TYR A 140 -6.76 7.60 11.35
CA TYR A 140 -7.76 6.73 10.75
C TYR A 140 -9.05 7.50 10.49
N ILE A 141 -9.80 7.09 9.47
CA ILE A 141 -11.08 7.66 9.09
C ILE A 141 -12.10 6.52 8.96
N ASP A 142 -13.13 6.57 9.80
CA ASP A 142 -14.23 5.61 9.96
C ASP A 142 -13.88 4.20 10.45
N TYR A 143 -12.86 3.59 9.86
CA TYR A 143 -12.51 2.18 10.03
C TYR A 143 -11.00 2.03 10.27
N SER A 144 -10.60 0.89 10.83
CA SER A 144 -9.22 0.55 11.18
C SER A 144 -8.43 -0.08 10.04
N ASP A 145 -9.04 -0.21 8.86
CA ASP A 145 -8.54 -0.91 7.67
C ASP A 145 -7.47 -0.14 6.90
N ALA A 146 -7.40 1.18 7.08
CA ALA A 146 -6.38 2.04 6.49
C ALA A 146 -6.08 3.24 7.40
N TYR A 147 -4.85 3.73 7.33
CA TYR A 147 -4.40 4.89 8.08
C TYR A 147 -3.33 5.69 7.35
N GLU A 148 -3.19 6.96 7.72
CA GLU A 148 -2.07 7.82 7.35
C GLU A 148 -1.10 7.94 8.53
N GLU A 149 0.16 7.51 8.37
CA GLU A 149 1.18 7.54 9.43
C GLU A 149 2.19 8.68 9.23
N PHE A 150 2.59 9.30 10.35
CA PHE A 150 3.59 10.36 10.42
C PHE A 150 4.66 9.98 11.45
N ASP A 151 5.93 9.98 11.04
CA ASP A 151 7.06 9.93 11.96
C ASP A 151 7.30 11.35 12.50
N LEU A 152 6.84 11.61 13.73
CA LEU A 152 6.91 12.92 14.37
C LEU A 152 8.32 13.27 14.86
N PHE A 153 9.28 12.35 14.87
CA PHE A 153 10.67 12.68 15.22
C PHE A 153 11.49 13.05 13.99
N GLU A 154 11.19 12.40 12.86
CA GLU A 154 11.92 12.55 11.60
C GLU A 154 10.97 12.88 10.45
N MET A 155 10.15 13.95 10.59
CA MET A 155 9.23 14.39 9.54
C MET A 155 9.86 15.45 8.61
N PRO A 156 10.08 15.16 7.31
CA PRO A 156 10.47 16.19 6.35
C PRO A 156 9.37 17.23 6.17
N TYR A 157 9.75 18.45 5.76
CA TYR A 157 8.78 19.55 5.60
C TYR A 157 7.62 19.21 4.65
N ALA A 158 7.91 18.56 3.50
CA ALA A 158 6.88 18.13 2.56
C ALA A 158 5.83 17.20 3.21
N ARG A 159 6.26 16.35 4.15
CA ARG A 159 5.37 15.47 4.91
C ARG A 159 4.62 16.22 6.02
N PHE A 160 5.28 17.19 6.66
CA PHE A 160 4.65 18.09 7.61
C PHE A 160 3.51 18.90 6.98
N ARG A 161 3.66 19.35 5.72
CA ARG A 161 2.59 20.04 4.99
C ARG A 161 1.30 19.22 4.96
N LEU A 162 1.40 17.90 4.68
CA LEU A 162 0.24 17.01 4.73
C LEU A 162 -0.28 16.79 6.16
N PHE A 163 0.62 16.56 7.12
CA PHE A 163 0.25 16.42 8.54
C PHE A 163 -0.58 17.61 9.03
N TYR A 164 -0.08 18.82 8.81
CA TYR A 164 -0.74 20.07 9.18
C TYR A 164 -2.06 20.23 8.42
N TYR A 165 -2.07 19.97 7.12
CA TYR A 165 -3.26 20.10 6.29
C TYR A 165 -4.39 19.17 6.75
N LEU A 166 -4.08 17.94 7.17
CA LEU A 166 -5.11 17.00 7.63
C LEU A 166 -5.57 17.26 9.07
N LEU A 167 -4.67 17.66 9.96
CA LEU A 167 -4.93 17.64 11.40
C LEU A 167 -5.11 19.02 12.04
N SER A 168 -4.85 20.13 11.34
CA SER A 168 -5.13 21.47 11.90
C SER A 168 -6.59 21.57 12.33
N ARG A 169 -6.86 22.32 13.40
CA ARG A 169 -8.22 22.47 13.96
C ARG A 169 -9.21 22.86 12.86
N GLU A 170 -8.86 23.87 12.07
CA GLU A 170 -9.70 24.36 10.98
C GLU A 170 -10.06 23.25 9.98
N ASN A 171 -9.08 22.51 9.49
CA ASN A 171 -9.30 21.50 8.46
C ASN A 171 -10.00 20.26 8.98
N LEU A 172 -9.66 19.79 10.20
CA LEU A 172 -10.36 18.66 10.79
C LEU A 172 -11.85 18.99 11.02
N PHE A 173 -12.15 20.23 11.40
CA PHE A 173 -13.50 20.70 11.71
C PHE A 173 -14.38 20.88 10.47
N THR A 174 -13.79 21.18 9.31
CA THR A 174 -14.53 21.21 8.03
C THR A 174 -14.79 19.81 7.47
N GLY A 175 -14.23 18.77 8.08
CA GLY A 175 -14.34 17.40 7.59
C GLY A 175 -13.37 17.07 6.45
N LEU A 176 -12.33 17.88 6.28
CA LEU A 176 -11.43 17.79 5.13
C LEU A 176 -10.82 16.39 4.95
N PRO A 177 -10.29 15.70 5.97
CA PRO A 177 -9.72 14.36 5.76
C PRO A 177 -10.74 13.37 5.19
N LEU A 178 -11.99 13.41 5.67
CA LEU A 178 -13.05 12.56 5.14
C LEU A 178 -13.39 12.92 3.68
N GLN A 179 -13.45 14.21 3.34
CA GLN A 179 -13.68 14.65 1.97
C GLN A 179 -12.57 14.18 1.03
N LEU A 180 -11.31 14.28 1.45
CA LEU A 180 -10.16 13.79 0.67
C LEU A 180 -10.21 12.27 0.47
N LYS A 181 -10.62 11.51 1.49
CA LYS A 181 -10.82 10.06 1.39
C LYS A 181 -11.89 9.72 0.34
N GLU A 182 -13.04 10.38 0.38
CA GLU A 182 -14.11 10.15 -0.61
C GLU A 182 -13.73 10.57 -2.02
N GLN A 183 -13.05 11.71 -2.18
CA GLN A 183 -12.52 12.15 -3.47
C GLN A 183 -11.48 11.17 -4.02
N SER A 184 -10.61 10.64 -3.16
CA SER A 184 -9.63 9.62 -3.52
C SER A 184 -10.30 8.36 -4.06
N ARG A 185 -11.32 7.85 -3.36
CA ARG A 185 -12.12 6.70 -3.81
C ARG A 185 -12.79 6.94 -5.16
N LEU A 186 -13.38 8.12 -5.36
CA LEU A 186 -14.01 8.49 -6.63
C LEU A 186 -12.97 8.59 -7.76
N LYS A 187 -11.79 9.16 -7.47
CA LYS A 187 -10.70 9.32 -8.45
C LYS A 187 -10.12 7.97 -8.87
N GLU A 188 -9.90 7.06 -7.93
CA GLU A 188 -9.48 5.69 -8.25
C GLU A 188 -10.49 4.97 -9.13
N GLN A 189 -11.79 5.12 -8.85
CA GLN A 189 -12.84 4.54 -9.67
C GLN A 189 -12.89 5.14 -11.08
N GLU A 190 -12.68 6.45 -11.21
CA GLU A 190 -12.57 7.13 -12.51
C GLU A 190 -11.38 6.60 -13.32
N ILE A 191 -10.18 6.61 -12.72
CA ILE A 191 -8.94 6.10 -13.35
C ILE A 191 -9.13 4.64 -13.78
N SER A 192 -9.67 3.79 -12.90
CA SER A 192 -9.91 2.38 -13.19
C SER A 192 -10.83 2.19 -14.40
N ASN A 193 -11.94 2.93 -14.45
CA ASN A 193 -12.89 2.83 -15.55
C ASN A 193 -12.31 3.34 -16.88
N GLU A 194 -11.57 4.45 -16.87
CA GLU A 194 -10.94 4.99 -18.07
C GLU A 194 -9.84 4.08 -18.60
N LEU A 195 -8.95 3.63 -17.71
CA LEU A 195 -7.84 2.75 -18.06
C LEU A 195 -8.36 1.41 -18.58
N TYR A 196 -9.40 0.85 -17.97
CA TYR A 196 -10.05 -0.37 -18.46
C TYR A 196 -10.65 -0.17 -19.86
N LYS A 197 -11.37 0.93 -20.12
CA LYS A 197 -11.94 1.21 -21.45
C LYS A 197 -10.86 1.28 -22.53
N LYS A 198 -9.74 1.95 -22.25
CA LYS A 198 -8.58 2.02 -23.15
C LYS A 198 -7.98 0.64 -23.37
N TYR A 199 -7.71 -0.09 -22.29
CA TYR A 199 -7.18 -1.45 -22.35
C TYR A 199 -8.06 -2.41 -23.18
N ALA A 200 -9.38 -2.37 -22.99
CA ALA A 200 -10.33 -3.17 -23.77
C ALA A 200 -10.36 -2.76 -25.25
N GLY A 201 -10.30 -1.45 -25.54
CA GLY A 201 -10.20 -0.91 -26.90
C GLY A 201 -8.92 -1.37 -27.61
N LEU A 202 -7.77 -1.27 -26.94
CA LEU A 202 -6.47 -1.71 -27.44
C LEU A 202 -6.47 -3.22 -27.73
N ARG A 203 -7.01 -4.05 -26.83
CA ARG A 203 -7.16 -5.48 -27.06
C ARG A 203 -7.92 -5.74 -28.36
N LYS A 204 -9.07 -5.09 -28.53
CA LYS A 204 -9.92 -5.30 -29.71
C LYS A 204 -9.18 -4.92 -30.99
N SER A 205 -8.59 -3.73 -31.04
CA SER A 205 -7.83 -3.25 -32.20
C SER A 205 -6.65 -4.17 -32.53
N LEU A 206 -5.91 -4.61 -31.52
CA LEU A 206 -4.78 -5.51 -31.68
C LEU A 206 -5.22 -6.90 -32.16
N PHE A 207 -6.33 -7.42 -31.62
CA PHE A 207 -6.89 -8.71 -32.03
C PHE A 207 -7.35 -8.68 -33.50
N GLU A 208 -8.10 -7.65 -33.89
CA GLU A 208 -8.57 -7.48 -35.27
C GLU A 208 -7.41 -7.38 -36.26
N ASN A 209 -6.35 -6.65 -35.92
CA ASN A 209 -5.14 -6.55 -36.73
C ASN A 209 -4.43 -7.90 -36.89
N ILE A 210 -4.23 -8.61 -35.77
CA ILE A 210 -3.57 -9.91 -35.77
C ILE A 210 -4.37 -10.93 -36.59
N VAL A 211 -5.70 -10.96 -36.45
CA VAL A 211 -6.58 -11.85 -37.25
C VAL A 211 -6.49 -11.54 -38.74
N LYS A 212 -6.52 -10.25 -39.10
CA LYS A 212 -6.42 -9.80 -40.50
C LYS A 212 -5.10 -10.23 -41.14
N ASN A 213 -3.99 -10.09 -40.43
CA ASN A 213 -2.65 -10.28 -40.96
C ASN A 213 -2.11 -11.72 -40.82
N ASN A 214 -2.81 -12.57 -40.06
CA ASN A 214 -2.44 -13.97 -39.83
C ASN A 214 -3.63 -14.92 -40.10
N PRO A 215 -4.29 -14.86 -41.28
CA PRO A 215 -5.52 -15.60 -41.57
C PRO A 215 -5.38 -17.13 -41.54
N GLN A 216 -4.15 -17.62 -41.62
CA GLN A 216 -3.80 -19.04 -41.56
C GLN A 216 -3.84 -19.64 -40.15
N ILE A 217 -3.90 -18.80 -39.11
CA ILE A 217 -3.88 -19.23 -37.70
C ILE A 217 -5.30 -19.18 -37.14
N ASP A 218 -5.65 -20.18 -36.33
CA ASP A 218 -6.93 -20.24 -35.63
C ASP A 218 -7.18 -18.99 -34.76
N LYS A 219 -8.41 -18.46 -34.80
CA LYS A 219 -8.77 -17.20 -34.10
C LYS A 219 -8.69 -17.30 -32.58
N LEU A 220 -9.00 -18.46 -31.97
CA LEU A 220 -8.91 -18.62 -30.51
C LEU A 220 -7.45 -18.60 -30.06
N THR A 221 -6.59 -19.20 -30.88
CA THR A 221 -5.15 -19.19 -30.72
C THR A 221 -4.59 -17.77 -30.82
N LEU A 222 -5.02 -17.02 -31.84
CA LEU A 222 -4.66 -15.61 -32.01
C LEU A 222 -5.15 -14.74 -30.84
N LEU A 223 -6.37 -14.95 -30.34
CA LEU A 223 -6.91 -14.22 -29.19
C LEU A 223 -6.05 -14.43 -27.93
N THR A 224 -5.59 -15.67 -27.71
CA THR A 224 -4.70 -16.00 -26.58
C THR A 224 -3.37 -15.26 -26.73
N LYS A 225 -2.79 -15.19 -27.93
CA LYS A 225 -1.53 -14.46 -28.16
C LYS A 225 -1.67 -12.96 -28.11
N THR A 226 -2.79 -12.41 -28.57
CA THR A 226 -3.12 -11.00 -28.37
C THR A 226 -3.11 -10.66 -26.89
N GLN A 227 -3.72 -11.51 -26.05
CA GLN A 227 -3.73 -11.31 -24.60
C GLN A 227 -2.32 -11.35 -24.01
N THR A 228 -1.52 -12.37 -24.34
CA THR A 228 -0.13 -12.47 -23.86
C THR A 228 0.71 -11.26 -24.27
N LEU A 229 0.57 -10.76 -25.51
CA LEU A 229 1.27 -9.57 -25.96
C LEU A 229 0.87 -8.34 -25.16
N LEU A 230 -0.44 -8.14 -24.96
CA LEU A 230 -0.95 -7.00 -24.21
C LEU A 230 -0.50 -7.04 -22.74
N ASP A 231 -0.50 -8.21 -22.10
CA ASP A 231 -0.05 -8.40 -20.72
C ASP A 231 1.46 -8.14 -20.57
N ARG A 232 2.27 -8.54 -21.54
CA ARG A 232 3.70 -8.19 -21.58
C ARG A 232 3.89 -6.67 -21.65
N MET A 233 3.08 -5.97 -22.45
CA MET A 233 3.17 -4.51 -22.56
C MET A 233 2.76 -3.81 -21.27
N VAL A 234 1.62 -4.20 -20.67
CA VAL A 234 1.16 -3.68 -19.38
C VAL A 234 2.19 -3.91 -18.28
N PHE A 235 2.83 -5.09 -18.25
CA PHE A 235 3.91 -5.36 -17.31
C PHE A 235 5.06 -4.37 -17.46
N ILE A 236 5.47 -4.03 -18.70
CA ILE A 236 6.58 -3.10 -18.92
C ILE A 236 6.22 -1.69 -18.40
N PHE A 237 5.01 -1.17 -18.68
CA PHE A 237 4.57 0.12 -18.14
C PHE A 237 4.59 0.15 -16.61
N PHE A 238 4.04 -0.89 -15.99
CA PHE A 238 4.06 -1.00 -14.54
C PHE A 238 5.49 -1.09 -13.99
N ALA A 239 6.34 -1.87 -14.64
CA ALA A 239 7.68 -2.16 -14.17
C ALA A 239 8.64 -0.97 -14.33
N GLU A 240 8.54 -0.18 -15.40
CA GLU A 240 9.39 0.99 -15.61
C GLU A 240 9.11 2.10 -14.57
N ASP A 241 7.85 2.30 -14.21
CA ASP A 241 7.44 3.32 -13.22
C ASP A 241 7.75 2.91 -11.77
N ARG A 242 7.80 1.60 -11.50
CA ARG A 242 8.15 1.04 -10.18
C ARG A 242 9.64 0.81 -9.99
N GLY A 243 10.47 1.17 -10.98
CA GLY A 243 11.92 0.94 -10.95
C GLY A 243 12.32 -0.53 -10.99
N ILE A 244 11.41 -1.40 -11.43
CA ILE A 244 11.68 -2.81 -11.72
C ILE A 244 12.49 -2.84 -13.04
N LEU A 245 11.96 -2.23 -14.09
CA LEU A 245 12.70 -2.01 -15.33
C LEU A 245 13.35 -0.63 -15.35
N PRO A 246 14.34 -0.40 -16.24
CA PRO A 246 14.86 0.93 -16.50
C PRO A 246 13.71 1.92 -16.79
N PRO A 247 13.80 3.17 -16.31
CA PRO A 247 12.76 4.16 -16.57
C PRO A 247 12.64 4.44 -18.07
N ASN A 248 11.41 4.67 -18.55
CA ASN A 248 11.10 4.93 -19.96
C ASN A 248 11.55 3.80 -20.92
N THR A 249 11.46 2.54 -20.49
CA THR A 249 11.76 1.35 -21.30
C THR A 249 10.95 1.34 -22.59
N ILE A 250 9.66 1.68 -22.56
CA ILE A 250 8.82 1.72 -23.77
C ILE A 250 9.29 2.80 -24.74
N SER A 251 9.63 3.99 -24.23
CA SER A 251 10.20 5.06 -25.04
C SER A 251 11.53 4.63 -25.68
N ALA A 252 12.37 3.88 -24.96
CA ALA A 252 13.61 3.33 -25.49
C ALA A 252 13.37 2.28 -26.59
N ILE A 253 12.33 1.45 -26.49
CA ILE A 253 11.92 0.52 -27.56
C ILE A 253 11.59 1.31 -28.84
N ILE A 254 10.76 2.36 -28.70
CA ILE A 254 10.33 3.20 -29.82
C ILE A 254 11.51 3.96 -30.42
N GLU A 255 12.42 4.47 -29.59
CA GLU A 255 13.63 5.17 -30.05
C GLU A 255 14.57 4.24 -30.82
N HIS A 256 14.77 3.00 -30.35
CA HIS A 256 15.56 2.01 -31.08
C HIS A 256 14.95 1.65 -32.43
N TYR A 257 13.63 1.53 -32.51
CA TYR A 257 12.92 1.33 -33.78
C TYR A 257 13.11 2.50 -34.74
N LYS A 258 12.93 3.75 -34.27
CA LYS A 258 13.09 4.96 -35.10
C LYS A 258 14.51 5.14 -35.66
N ASN A 259 15.51 4.65 -34.92
CA ASN A 259 16.92 4.74 -35.30
C ASN A 259 17.41 3.50 -36.07
N ASP A 260 16.52 2.55 -36.38
CA ASP A 260 16.90 1.33 -37.09
C ASP A 260 17.17 1.59 -38.56
N ILE A 261 18.38 1.28 -39.00
CA ILE A 261 18.79 1.44 -40.40
C ILE A 261 18.35 0.27 -41.28
N GLU A 262 17.92 -0.85 -40.68
CA GLU A 262 17.49 -2.05 -41.39
C GLU A 262 15.97 -2.08 -41.66
N ASN A 263 15.23 -1.05 -41.22
CA ASN A 263 13.78 -0.91 -41.37
C ASN A 263 13.01 -2.16 -40.87
N ARG A 264 13.45 -2.74 -39.76
CA ARG A 264 12.78 -3.85 -39.10
C ARG A 264 11.48 -3.35 -38.43
N PRO A 265 10.41 -4.17 -38.39
CA PRO A 265 9.14 -3.75 -37.80
C PRO A 265 9.28 -3.47 -36.30
N LEU A 266 8.45 -2.58 -35.75
CA LEU A 266 8.46 -2.19 -34.34
C LEU A 266 8.32 -3.42 -33.41
N TYR A 267 7.53 -4.41 -33.82
CA TYR A 267 7.39 -5.65 -33.06
C TYR A 267 8.70 -6.43 -32.88
N HIS A 268 9.66 -6.29 -33.80
CA HIS A 268 11.01 -6.85 -33.64
C HIS A 268 11.70 -6.31 -32.37
N PHE A 269 11.58 -5.01 -32.11
CA PHE A 269 12.20 -4.36 -30.96
C PHE A 269 11.54 -4.78 -29.65
N TYR A 270 10.21 -4.91 -29.62
CA TYR A 270 9.52 -5.51 -28.47
C TYR A 270 10.05 -6.91 -28.14
N LYS A 271 10.27 -7.77 -29.15
CA LYS A 271 10.83 -9.11 -28.93
C LYS A 271 12.23 -9.10 -28.31
N ILE A 272 13.09 -8.14 -28.70
CA ILE A 272 14.41 -7.97 -28.06
C ILE A 272 14.26 -7.68 -26.56
N TYR A 273 13.35 -6.79 -26.20
CA TYR A 273 13.12 -6.43 -24.80
C TYR A 273 12.40 -7.55 -24.03
N PHE A 274 11.45 -8.27 -24.63
CA PHE A 274 10.84 -9.45 -24.01
C PHE A 274 11.88 -10.50 -23.66
N LYS A 275 12.80 -10.79 -24.59
CA LYS A 275 13.92 -11.70 -24.32
C LYS A 275 14.83 -11.17 -23.21
N ALA A 276 15.15 -9.87 -23.24
CA ALA A 276 15.96 -9.25 -22.20
C ALA A 276 15.31 -9.29 -20.80
N ILE A 277 13.99 -9.18 -20.71
CA ILE A 277 13.23 -9.29 -19.44
C ILE A 277 13.23 -10.75 -18.96
N ASN A 278 13.10 -11.71 -19.89
CA ASN A 278 13.10 -13.13 -19.57
C ASN A 278 14.48 -13.60 -19.05
N GLU A 279 15.53 -13.31 -19.81
CA GLU A 279 16.88 -13.86 -19.60
C GLU A 279 17.83 -12.91 -18.86
N GLY A 280 17.45 -11.64 -18.73
CA GLY A 280 18.34 -10.56 -18.31
C GLY A 280 19.18 -10.02 -19.48
N ASN A 281 19.54 -8.74 -19.41
CA ASN A 281 20.45 -8.11 -20.36
C ASN A 281 21.28 -6.99 -19.69
N PRO A 282 22.57 -7.22 -19.42
CA PRO A 282 23.43 -6.23 -18.77
C PRO A 282 23.61 -4.92 -19.56
N LYS A 283 23.54 -4.96 -20.91
CA LYS A 283 23.80 -3.78 -21.75
C LYS A 283 22.72 -2.71 -21.58
N ILE A 284 21.47 -3.15 -21.52
CA ILE A 284 20.31 -2.27 -21.30
C ILE A 284 19.85 -2.27 -19.83
N LYS A 285 20.67 -2.83 -18.92
CA LYS A 285 20.44 -2.85 -17.47
C LYS A 285 19.11 -3.48 -17.05
N ILE A 286 18.67 -4.51 -17.76
CA ILE A 286 17.47 -5.28 -17.41
C ILE A 286 17.92 -6.54 -16.63
N PRO A 287 17.48 -6.74 -15.38
CA PRO A 287 17.73 -7.98 -14.67
C PRO A 287 16.82 -9.10 -15.20
N ALA A 288 17.20 -10.36 -14.96
CA ALA A 288 16.38 -11.50 -15.34
C ALA A 288 15.19 -11.64 -14.38
N TYR A 289 13.97 -11.51 -14.91
CA TYR A 289 12.77 -11.61 -14.09
C TYR A 289 12.23 -13.02 -13.97
N ASN A 290 12.29 -13.81 -15.06
CA ASN A 290 11.74 -15.16 -15.22
C ASN A 290 10.37 -15.41 -14.54
N GLY A 291 9.33 -15.68 -15.33
CA GLY A 291 7.99 -15.84 -14.75
C GLY A 291 6.92 -16.39 -15.69
N GLY A 292 7.32 -17.13 -16.74
CA GLY A 292 6.41 -17.67 -17.73
C GLY A 292 5.85 -16.63 -18.72
N LEU A 293 5.44 -15.45 -18.24
CA LEU A 293 4.87 -14.37 -19.07
C LEU A 293 5.78 -13.98 -20.23
N PHE A 294 7.09 -13.86 -20.00
CA PHE A 294 8.10 -13.52 -21.00
C PHE A 294 8.84 -14.74 -21.56
N ALA A 295 8.40 -15.96 -21.24
CA ALA A 295 9.01 -17.16 -21.82
C ALA A 295 8.95 -17.12 -23.35
N ASP A 296 9.91 -17.78 -23.99
CA ASP A 296 9.95 -17.81 -25.45
C ASP A 296 8.68 -18.46 -26.01
N ASP A 297 8.13 -17.86 -27.05
CA ASP A 297 6.85 -18.21 -27.61
C ASP A 297 6.93 -18.08 -29.13
N GLU A 298 7.34 -19.16 -29.79
CA GLU A 298 7.58 -19.19 -31.23
C GLU A 298 6.38 -18.69 -32.03
N MET A 299 5.17 -19.08 -31.62
CA MET A 299 3.96 -18.69 -32.33
C MET A 299 3.69 -17.20 -32.19
N LEU A 300 3.71 -16.66 -30.96
CA LEU A 300 3.59 -15.21 -30.74
C LEU A 300 4.67 -14.44 -31.52
N ASN A 301 5.92 -14.92 -31.48
CA ASN A 301 7.06 -14.28 -32.11
C ASN A 301 6.96 -14.22 -33.66
N SER A 302 6.17 -15.11 -34.25
CA SER A 302 5.96 -15.21 -35.71
C SER A 302 4.81 -14.36 -36.25
N LEU A 303 3.98 -13.78 -35.38
CA LEU A 303 2.82 -12.99 -35.79
C LEU A 303 3.24 -11.72 -36.57
N VAL A 304 2.51 -11.45 -37.64
CA VAL A 304 2.60 -10.19 -38.39
C VAL A 304 1.64 -9.18 -37.75
N ILE A 305 2.19 -8.02 -37.33
CA ILE A 305 1.46 -6.95 -36.63
C ILE A 305 1.86 -5.63 -37.27
N GLU A 306 0.88 -4.78 -37.59
CA GLU A 306 1.13 -3.45 -38.16
C GLU A 306 1.74 -2.52 -37.10
N ASP A 307 2.75 -1.74 -37.50
CA ASP A 307 3.51 -0.85 -36.61
C ASP A 307 2.61 0.23 -35.99
N GLU A 308 1.63 0.74 -36.73
CA GLU A 308 0.68 1.74 -36.24
C GLU A 308 -0.15 1.23 -35.06
N VAL A 309 -0.58 -0.03 -35.10
CA VAL A 309 -1.44 -0.64 -34.06
C VAL A 309 -0.64 -0.92 -32.79
N ILE A 310 0.57 -1.47 -32.92
CA ILE A 310 1.42 -1.75 -31.76
C ILE A 310 1.98 -0.47 -31.14
N ASN A 311 2.19 0.59 -31.93
CA ASN A 311 2.64 1.90 -31.44
C ASN A 311 1.52 2.71 -30.76
N ALA A 312 0.25 2.48 -31.09
CA ALA A 312 -0.88 3.09 -30.41
C ALA A 312 -1.00 2.64 -28.94
N CYS A 313 -0.66 1.38 -28.65
CA CYS A 313 -0.74 0.80 -27.30
C CYS A 313 0.07 1.60 -26.26
N PRO A 314 1.36 1.95 -26.50
CA PRO A 314 2.13 2.85 -25.64
C PRO A 314 1.57 4.23 -25.43
N LEU A 315 1.10 4.88 -26.48
CA LEU A 315 0.67 6.27 -26.41
C LEU A 315 -0.58 6.43 -25.54
N GLU A 316 -1.46 5.43 -25.55
CA GLU A 316 -2.70 5.48 -24.76
C GLU A 316 -2.50 5.10 -23.28
N LEU A 317 -1.59 4.16 -23.00
CA LEU A 317 -1.35 3.64 -21.63
C LEU A 317 -0.31 4.43 -20.85
N SER A 318 0.75 4.93 -21.49
CA SER A 318 1.81 5.74 -20.84
C SER A 318 1.34 7.12 -20.36
N ALA A 319 0.11 7.53 -20.71
CA ALA A 319 -0.50 8.75 -20.20
C ALA A 319 -0.82 8.69 -18.70
N TYR A 320 -0.80 7.50 -18.10
CA TYR A 320 -0.99 7.30 -16.66
C TYR A 320 0.35 7.02 -15.98
N ASP A 321 0.54 7.61 -14.80
CA ASP A 321 1.67 7.31 -13.94
C ASP A 321 1.36 6.06 -13.10
N PHE A 322 1.97 4.92 -13.42
CA PHE A 322 1.75 3.65 -12.72
C PHE A 322 2.44 3.58 -11.34
N ASN A 323 3.24 4.59 -11.00
CA ASN A 323 3.78 4.73 -9.66
C ASN A 323 2.79 5.44 -8.74
N SER A 324 2.05 6.43 -9.24
CA SER A 324 1.20 7.30 -8.41
C SER A 324 -0.31 7.19 -8.62
N ASP A 325 -0.76 6.93 -9.85
CA ASP A 325 -2.18 6.94 -10.24
C ASP A 325 -2.77 5.55 -10.44
N VAL A 326 -1.95 4.55 -10.77
CA VAL A 326 -2.40 3.15 -10.95
C VAL A 326 -1.81 2.27 -9.85
N ASP A 327 -2.65 1.93 -8.86
CA ASP A 327 -2.28 0.99 -7.80
C ASP A 327 -2.55 -0.47 -8.20
N VAL A 328 -2.17 -1.41 -7.32
CA VAL A 328 -2.38 -2.84 -7.54
C VAL A 328 -3.86 -3.19 -7.63
N ASN A 329 -4.74 -2.44 -6.94
CA ASN A 329 -6.17 -2.67 -6.97
C ASN A 329 -6.78 -2.29 -8.33
N ILE A 330 -6.37 -1.16 -8.91
CA ILE A 330 -6.79 -0.74 -10.25
C ILE A 330 -6.38 -1.80 -11.29
N LEU A 331 -5.16 -2.32 -11.21
CA LEU A 331 -4.72 -3.42 -12.08
C LEU A 331 -5.56 -4.68 -11.88
N GLY A 332 -5.82 -5.07 -10.63
CA GLY A 332 -6.69 -6.21 -10.30
C GLY A 332 -8.07 -6.07 -10.94
N HIS A 333 -8.68 -4.89 -10.84
CA HIS A 333 -9.97 -4.60 -11.48
C HIS A 333 -9.93 -4.66 -13.00
N ILE A 334 -8.86 -4.18 -13.64
CA ILE A 334 -8.69 -4.25 -15.09
C ILE A 334 -8.62 -5.71 -15.54
N PHE A 335 -7.74 -6.51 -14.91
CA PHE A 335 -7.59 -7.92 -15.25
C PHE A 335 -8.88 -8.70 -15.00
N GLU A 336 -9.56 -8.49 -13.87
CA GLU A 336 -10.81 -9.17 -13.55
C GLU A 336 -11.93 -8.87 -14.57
N ASN A 337 -12.15 -7.59 -14.90
CA ASN A 337 -13.16 -7.21 -15.88
C ASN A 337 -12.82 -7.79 -17.26
N SER A 338 -11.54 -7.83 -17.59
CA SER A 338 -11.05 -8.32 -18.86
C SER A 338 -11.32 -9.80 -19.15
N LEU A 339 -11.42 -10.64 -18.10
CA LEU A 339 -11.75 -12.06 -18.26
C LEU A 339 -13.13 -12.25 -18.91
N SER A 340 -14.09 -11.39 -18.54
CA SER A 340 -15.43 -11.41 -19.11
C SER A 340 -15.42 -11.04 -20.60
N ASP A 341 -14.58 -10.08 -21.00
CA ASP A 341 -14.43 -9.69 -22.41
C ASP A 341 -13.80 -10.80 -23.24
N ILE A 342 -12.79 -11.49 -22.70
CA ILE A 342 -12.12 -12.60 -23.37
C ILE A 342 -13.11 -13.75 -23.59
N GLU A 343 -13.96 -14.04 -22.61
CA GLU A 343 -15.03 -15.04 -22.79
C GLU A 343 -16.07 -14.63 -23.84
N GLU A 344 -16.47 -13.35 -23.86
CA GLU A 344 -17.38 -12.80 -24.87
C GLU A 344 -16.79 -12.97 -26.27
N MET A 345 -15.52 -12.59 -26.46
CA MET A 345 -14.80 -12.77 -27.71
C MET A 345 -14.64 -14.24 -28.11
N ARG A 346 -14.34 -15.15 -27.17
CA ARG A 346 -14.28 -16.60 -27.45
C ARG A 346 -15.62 -17.14 -27.92
N ALA A 347 -16.71 -16.79 -27.23
CA ALA A 347 -18.05 -17.23 -27.61
C ALA A 347 -18.45 -16.72 -29.00
N GLU A 348 -18.11 -15.46 -29.32
CA GLU A 348 -18.34 -14.89 -30.65
C GLU A 348 -17.57 -15.63 -31.74
N ILE A 349 -16.28 -15.93 -31.52
CA ILE A 349 -15.44 -16.71 -32.45
C ILE A 349 -16.04 -18.10 -32.73
N GLU A 350 -16.60 -18.73 -31.70
CA GLU A 350 -17.18 -20.08 -31.80
C GLU A 350 -18.67 -20.07 -32.23
N GLY A 351 -19.26 -18.90 -32.49
CA GLY A 351 -20.67 -18.77 -32.85
C GLY A 351 -21.65 -19.19 -31.74
N ARG A 352 -21.22 -19.14 -30.48
CA ARG A 352 -22.02 -19.52 -29.32
C ARG A 352 -22.73 -18.31 -28.74
N ALA A 353 -23.97 -18.50 -28.27
CA ALA A 353 -24.68 -17.46 -27.53
C ALA A 353 -23.95 -17.16 -26.21
N PHE A 354 -23.58 -15.90 -25.98
CA PHE A 354 -22.94 -15.45 -24.75
C PHE A 354 -23.97 -14.88 -23.78
N ASP A 355 -24.05 -15.47 -22.58
CA ASP A 355 -24.88 -14.94 -21.49
C ASP A 355 -23.98 -14.26 -20.45
N LYS A 356 -24.02 -12.93 -20.39
CA LYS A 356 -23.29 -12.10 -19.41
C LYS A 356 -23.60 -12.47 -17.95
N ARG A 357 -24.66 -13.25 -17.69
CA ARG A 357 -25.01 -13.75 -16.35
C ARG A 357 -24.32 -15.07 -15.99
N LYS A 358 -23.72 -15.78 -16.96
CA LYS A 358 -23.09 -17.11 -16.82
C LYS A 358 -21.60 -17.13 -17.19
N THR A 359 -20.91 -16.01 -17.04
CA THR A 359 -19.46 -15.92 -17.30
C THR A 359 -18.66 -16.84 -16.37
N LYS A 360 -17.47 -17.32 -16.77
CA LYS A 360 -16.57 -18.05 -15.85
C LYS A 360 -16.19 -17.20 -14.66
N ARG A 361 -16.10 -15.87 -14.80
CA ARG A 361 -16.00 -14.97 -13.64
C ARG A 361 -17.02 -15.30 -12.53
N LYS A 362 -18.29 -15.52 -12.89
CA LYS A 362 -19.35 -15.90 -11.94
C LYS A 362 -19.33 -17.39 -11.58
N LYS A 363 -18.98 -18.26 -12.52
CA LYS A 363 -19.02 -19.71 -12.33
C LYS A 363 -17.82 -20.24 -11.53
N ASP A 364 -16.64 -19.74 -11.82
CA ASP A 364 -15.35 -20.12 -11.23
C ASP A 364 -14.97 -19.16 -10.07
N GLY A 365 -15.85 -18.20 -9.75
CA GLY A 365 -15.70 -17.30 -8.61
C GLY A 365 -14.50 -16.37 -8.71
N VAL A 366 -14.07 -16.01 -9.93
CA VAL A 366 -12.91 -15.16 -10.19
C VAL A 366 -13.24 -13.70 -9.87
N PHE A 367 -13.40 -13.41 -8.59
CA PHE A 367 -13.61 -12.07 -8.05
C PHE A 367 -12.36 -11.67 -7.29
N TYR A 368 -11.80 -10.51 -7.61
CA TYR A 368 -10.74 -9.96 -6.79
C TYR A 368 -11.30 -9.73 -5.38
N THR A 369 -10.68 -10.35 -4.38
CA THR A 369 -11.12 -10.18 -2.99
C THR A 369 -10.65 -8.80 -2.54
N PRO A 370 -11.58 -7.89 -2.14
CA PRO A 370 -11.18 -6.56 -1.70
C PRO A 370 -10.17 -6.59 -0.55
N GLU A 371 -9.23 -5.65 -0.52
CA GLU A 371 -8.15 -5.63 0.48
C GLU A 371 -8.67 -5.63 1.92
N TYR A 372 -9.76 -4.92 2.21
CA TYR A 372 -10.32 -4.91 3.57
C TYR A 372 -10.80 -6.31 4.02
N ILE A 373 -11.24 -7.16 3.09
CA ILE A 373 -11.62 -8.55 3.36
C ILE A 373 -10.38 -9.41 3.56
N THR A 374 -9.40 -9.33 2.65
CA THR A 374 -8.16 -10.13 2.79
C THR A 374 -7.43 -9.76 4.08
N ARG A 375 -7.35 -8.47 4.39
CA ARG A 375 -6.79 -7.95 5.64
C ARG A 375 -7.54 -8.48 6.84
N TYR A 376 -8.87 -8.35 6.87
CA TYR A 376 -9.67 -8.86 7.98
C TYR A 376 -9.42 -10.35 8.24
N ILE A 377 -9.39 -11.17 7.19
CA ILE A 377 -9.17 -12.61 7.32
C ILE A 377 -7.75 -12.90 7.80
N VAL A 378 -6.72 -12.26 7.23
CA VAL A 378 -5.33 -12.44 7.66
C VAL A 378 -5.15 -12.01 9.12
N ASP A 379 -5.67 -10.85 9.52
CA ASP A 379 -5.60 -10.33 10.89
C ASP A 379 -6.28 -11.30 11.89
N ASN A 380 -7.40 -11.92 11.51
CA ASN A 380 -8.13 -12.87 12.35
C ASN A 380 -7.62 -14.32 12.27
N THR A 381 -6.62 -14.61 11.44
CA THR A 381 -6.03 -15.95 11.30
C THR A 381 -4.54 -15.92 11.64
N LEU A 382 -3.70 -15.52 10.69
CA LEU A 382 -2.27 -15.35 10.87
C LEU A 382 -1.97 -14.34 11.99
N GLY A 383 -2.73 -13.25 12.06
CA GLY A 383 -2.61 -12.26 13.13
C GLY A 383 -2.87 -12.84 14.52
N ARG A 384 -3.92 -13.66 14.67
CA ARG A 384 -4.21 -14.37 15.92
C ARG A 384 -3.10 -15.35 16.31
N LEU A 385 -2.61 -16.12 15.34
CA LEU A 385 -1.51 -17.07 15.56
C LEU A 385 -0.23 -16.36 16.04
N CYS A 386 0.11 -15.24 15.41
CA CYS A 386 1.25 -14.41 15.78
C CYS A 386 1.07 -13.74 17.15
N GLN A 387 -0.13 -13.24 17.45
CA GLN A 387 -0.49 -12.71 18.77
C GLN A 387 -0.26 -13.75 19.87
N GLU A 388 -0.83 -14.95 19.75
CA GLU A 388 -0.68 -16.02 20.75
C GLU A 388 0.80 -16.38 20.95
N LYS A 389 1.58 -16.44 19.87
CA LYS A 389 3.02 -16.70 19.96
C LYS A 389 3.76 -15.59 20.70
N ARG A 390 3.42 -14.31 20.44
CA ARG A 390 3.98 -13.16 21.16
C ARG A 390 3.63 -13.20 22.64
N GLU A 391 2.40 -13.57 23.00
CA GLU A 391 2.00 -13.73 24.40
C GLU A 391 2.84 -14.81 25.11
N VAL A 392 3.02 -15.98 24.48
CA VAL A 392 3.88 -17.07 25.02
C VAL A 392 5.34 -16.64 25.21
N LEU A 393 5.87 -15.82 24.30
CA LEU A 393 7.24 -15.30 24.38
C LEU A 393 7.38 -14.06 25.26
N GLY A 394 6.27 -13.54 25.83
CA GLY A 394 6.28 -12.30 26.62
C GLY A 394 6.56 -11.04 25.80
N LEU A 395 6.23 -11.07 24.51
CA LEU A 395 6.39 -9.97 23.54
C LEU A 395 5.07 -9.22 23.24
N TRP A 396 3.98 -9.62 23.90
CA TRP A 396 2.70 -8.93 23.80
C TRP A 396 2.71 -7.65 24.65
N ASP A 397 2.31 -6.52 24.05
CA ASP A 397 2.32 -5.19 24.68
C ASP A 397 3.62 -4.83 25.44
N ILE A 398 4.77 -5.32 24.94
CA ILE A 398 6.06 -5.09 25.58
C ILE A 398 6.61 -3.70 25.28
N GLU A 399 7.14 -3.06 26.32
CA GLU A 399 7.94 -1.85 26.21
C GLU A 399 9.42 -2.18 26.02
N ILE A 400 10.03 -1.66 24.94
CA ILE A 400 11.45 -1.84 24.65
C ILE A 400 12.15 -0.49 24.76
N SER A 401 13.15 -0.39 25.63
CA SER A 401 13.96 0.81 25.85
C SER A 401 15.43 0.57 25.54
N VAL A 402 16.14 1.64 25.17
CA VAL A 402 17.60 1.60 24.99
C VAL A 402 18.26 1.21 26.32
N PRO A 403 19.16 0.21 26.34
CA PRO A 403 19.87 -0.17 27.56
C PRO A 403 20.69 0.98 28.14
N LYS A 404 20.76 1.04 29.48
CA LYS A 404 21.55 2.06 30.20
C LYS A 404 23.06 1.87 30.05
N THR A 405 23.49 0.64 29.74
CA THR A 405 24.89 0.25 29.58
C THR A 405 25.07 -0.48 28.26
N LYS A 406 26.29 -0.46 27.69
CA LYS A 406 26.61 -1.20 26.45
C LYS A 406 26.42 -2.71 26.58
N ALA A 407 26.62 -3.28 27.78
CA ALA A 407 26.36 -4.69 28.04
C ALA A 407 24.90 -4.90 28.45
N LEU A 408 24.24 -5.87 27.81
CA LEU A 408 22.86 -6.25 28.14
C LEU A 408 22.80 -6.96 29.50
N ASN A 409 21.83 -6.55 30.32
CA ASN A 409 21.51 -7.22 31.57
C ASN A 409 20.70 -8.52 31.33
N LYS A 410 20.42 -9.28 32.39
CA LYS A 410 19.72 -10.58 32.27
C LYS A 410 18.33 -10.48 31.63
N THR A 411 17.58 -9.41 31.90
CA THR A 411 16.25 -9.20 31.34
C THR A 411 16.33 -8.80 29.87
N GLU A 412 17.26 -7.90 29.53
CA GLU A 412 17.50 -7.46 28.14
C GLU A 412 17.99 -8.62 27.26
N LYS A 413 18.84 -9.51 27.78
CA LYS A 413 19.26 -10.74 27.08
C LYS A 413 18.09 -11.68 26.80
N LYS A 414 17.24 -11.92 27.81
CA LYS A 414 16.02 -12.73 27.62
C LYS A 414 15.07 -12.14 26.59
N LEU A 415 14.96 -10.82 26.55
CA LEU A 415 14.14 -10.14 25.54
C LEU A 415 14.73 -10.30 24.14
N LEU A 416 16.04 -10.16 23.99
CA LEU A 416 16.73 -10.42 22.71
C LEU A 416 16.49 -11.87 22.26
N GLU A 417 16.68 -12.84 23.16
CA GLU A 417 16.40 -14.26 22.89
C GLU A 417 14.95 -14.51 22.48
N ALA A 418 13.98 -13.84 23.12
CA ALA A 418 12.57 -13.94 22.75
C ALA A 418 12.28 -13.35 21.36
N LEU A 419 12.87 -12.20 21.02
CA LEU A 419 12.75 -11.56 19.70
C LEU A 419 13.35 -12.44 18.59
N GLU A 420 14.52 -13.05 18.84
CA GLU A 420 15.15 -13.99 17.91
C GLU A 420 14.32 -15.28 17.76
N ALA A 421 13.82 -15.84 18.85
CA ALA A 421 12.93 -16.99 18.80
C ALA A 421 11.63 -16.70 18.04
N TYR A 422 11.12 -15.48 18.12
CA TYR A 422 9.96 -15.05 17.35
C TYR A 422 10.30 -14.91 15.86
N ARG A 423 11.46 -14.35 15.52
CA ARG A 423 11.95 -14.27 14.13
C ARG A 423 12.02 -15.65 13.49
N GLU A 424 12.64 -16.60 14.17
CA GLU A 424 12.74 -17.99 13.70
C GLU A 424 11.37 -18.63 13.53
N TYR A 425 10.43 -18.37 14.44
CA TYR A 425 9.06 -18.84 14.30
C TYR A 425 8.40 -18.31 13.02
N LEU A 426 8.49 -17.00 12.76
CA LEU A 426 7.92 -16.38 11.56
C LEU A 426 8.52 -16.95 10.28
N LEU A 427 9.85 -17.11 10.20
CA LEU A 427 10.52 -17.67 9.02
C LEU A 427 10.13 -19.11 8.71
N ASN A 428 9.59 -19.85 9.68
CA ASN A 428 9.16 -21.24 9.52
C ASN A 428 7.66 -21.41 9.25
N LEU A 429 6.85 -20.34 9.32
CA LEU A 429 5.42 -20.42 9.02
C LEU A 429 5.17 -20.83 7.57
N LYS A 430 4.18 -21.70 7.33
CA LYS A 430 3.78 -22.14 5.99
C LYS A 430 2.33 -21.70 5.74
N ILE A 431 2.15 -20.81 4.77
CA ILE A 431 0.87 -20.20 4.42
C ILE A 431 0.52 -20.67 3.02
N LEU A 432 -0.59 -21.41 2.91
CA LEU A 432 -1.09 -21.95 1.65
C LEU A 432 -2.38 -21.25 1.27
N ASP A 433 -2.43 -20.69 0.07
CA ASP A 433 -3.66 -20.31 -0.60
C ASP A 433 -3.92 -21.31 -1.76
N PRO A 434 -4.85 -22.28 -1.60
CA PRO A 434 -5.08 -23.34 -2.57
C PRO A 434 -5.87 -22.87 -3.81
N ALA A 435 -6.34 -21.63 -3.84
CA ALA A 435 -7.06 -21.04 -4.96
C ALA A 435 -6.70 -19.55 -5.07
N CYS A 436 -5.41 -19.27 -5.21
CA CYS A 436 -4.87 -17.94 -4.95
C CYS A 436 -5.29 -16.89 -5.98
N GLY A 437 -5.67 -17.30 -7.18
CA GLY A 437 -5.99 -16.38 -8.28
C GLY A 437 -4.87 -15.35 -8.44
N SER A 438 -5.24 -14.07 -8.34
CA SER A 438 -4.30 -12.94 -8.38
C SER A 438 -3.34 -12.82 -7.18
N GLY A 439 -3.37 -13.75 -6.22
CA GLY A 439 -2.50 -13.78 -5.05
C GLY A 439 -2.85 -12.77 -3.96
N ALA A 440 -4.09 -12.27 -3.90
CA ALA A 440 -4.48 -11.19 -2.98
C ALA A 440 -4.24 -11.55 -1.49
N PHE A 441 -4.57 -12.78 -1.07
CA PHE A 441 -4.30 -13.25 0.29
C PHE A 441 -2.79 -13.43 0.56
N LEU A 442 -2.04 -13.95 -0.41
CA LEU A 442 -0.59 -14.14 -0.27
C LEU A 442 0.15 -12.79 -0.16
N ASN A 443 -0.27 -11.79 -0.93
CA ASN A 443 0.24 -10.43 -0.82
C ASN A 443 -0.11 -9.80 0.54
N GLN A 444 -1.33 -10.01 1.02
CA GLN A 444 -1.72 -9.52 2.36
C GLN A 444 -0.92 -10.22 3.47
N ALA A 445 -0.69 -11.53 3.35
CA ALA A 445 0.12 -12.29 4.29
C ALA A 445 1.60 -11.85 4.27
N LEU A 446 2.16 -11.56 3.08
CA LEU A 446 3.49 -10.97 2.92
C LEU A 446 3.60 -9.66 3.69
N ASN A 447 2.66 -8.73 3.47
CA ASN A 447 2.64 -7.43 4.13
C ASN A 447 2.53 -7.57 5.65
N PHE A 448 1.69 -8.50 6.12
CA PHE A 448 1.56 -8.81 7.54
C PHE A 448 2.89 -9.30 8.14
N LEU A 449 3.54 -10.29 7.52
CA LEU A 449 4.82 -10.83 7.99
C LEU A 449 5.95 -9.78 7.97
N LEU A 450 5.99 -8.93 6.94
CA LEU A 450 6.94 -7.81 6.88
C LEU A 450 6.76 -6.85 8.06
N GLY A 451 5.51 -6.57 8.46
CA GLY A 451 5.20 -5.77 9.65
C GLY A 451 5.71 -6.40 10.94
N GLU A 452 5.48 -7.70 11.12
CA GLU A 452 5.95 -8.44 12.30
C GLU A 452 7.48 -8.49 12.37
N HIS A 453 8.16 -8.70 11.23
CA HIS A 453 9.62 -8.62 11.18
C HIS A 453 10.15 -7.22 11.46
N ALA A 454 9.48 -6.17 10.98
CA ALA A 454 9.86 -4.79 11.29
C ALA A 454 9.77 -4.49 12.80
N PHE A 455 8.75 -5.01 13.49
CA PHE A 455 8.65 -4.93 14.95
C PHE A 455 9.87 -5.58 15.64
N ILE A 456 10.30 -6.76 15.17
CA ILE A 456 11.48 -7.45 15.70
C ILE A 456 12.74 -6.64 15.43
N ASP A 457 12.96 -6.19 14.20
CA ASP A 457 14.13 -5.42 13.79
C ASP A 457 14.23 -4.12 14.60
N GLU A 458 13.13 -3.42 14.83
CA GLU A 458 13.10 -2.22 15.66
C GLU A 458 13.43 -2.53 17.13
N GLY A 459 12.89 -3.64 17.67
CA GLY A 459 13.17 -4.09 19.03
C GLY A 459 14.65 -4.41 19.24
N ILE A 460 15.24 -5.20 18.33
CA ILE A 460 16.67 -5.55 18.37
C ILE A 460 17.54 -4.31 18.18
N LYS A 461 17.21 -3.43 17.23
CA LYS A 461 17.93 -2.16 17.02
C LYS A 461 17.92 -1.30 18.27
N THR A 462 16.79 -1.25 18.98
CA THR A 462 16.66 -0.51 20.25
C THR A 462 17.56 -1.10 21.34
N LEU A 463 17.59 -2.42 21.49
CA LEU A 463 18.44 -3.12 22.46
C LEU A 463 19.93 -2.97 22.15
N LEU A 464 20.32 -2.97 20.88
CA LEU A 464 21.72 -2.90 20.46
C LEU A 464 22.22 -1.45 20.25
N GLY A 465 21.43 -0.45 20.64
CA GLY A 465 21.85 0.96 20.60
C GLY A 465 22.01 1.51 19.19
N GLY A 466 21.23 1.03 18.21
CA GLY A 466 21.18 1.56 16.85
C GLY A 466 22.18 0.95 15.86
N ASN A 467 23.18 0.20 16.32
CA ASN A 467 24.24 -0.38 15.48
C ASN A 467 23.93 -1.81 15.03
N VAL A 468 22.83 -2.01 14.31
CA VAL A 468 22.55 -3.30 13.66
C VAL A 468 22.68 -3.11 12.15
N LEU A 469 23.71 -3.74 11.57
CA LEU A 469 23.79 -3.92 10.13
C LEU A 469 22.59 -4.79 9.71
N GLY A 470 21.68 -4.24 8.91
CA GLY A 470 20.57 -4.99 8.34
C GLY A 470 21.09 -6.08 7.39
N LEU A 471 21.27 -7.28 7.91
CA LEU A 471 21.94 -8.39 7.21
C LEU A 471 20.98 -9.45 6.66
N PHE A 472 19.66 -9.28 6.84
CA PHE A 472 18.69 -10.25 6.36
C PHE A 472 17.73 -9.59 5.37
N ASP A 473 17.71 -10.08 4.14
CA ASP A 473 16.66 -9.78 3.17
C ASP A 473 15.41 -10.57 3.58
N VAL A 474 14.73 -10.07 4.62
CA VAL A 474 13.51 -10.65 5.19
C VAL A 474 12.46 -10.88 4.11
N LYS A 475 12.30 -9.92 3.18
CA LYS A 475 11.32 -10.01 2.11
C LYS A 475 11.60 -11.22 1.22
N LYS A 476 12.85 -11.41 0.79
CA LYS A 476 13.25 -12.59 0.02
C LYS A 476 13.02 -13.88 0.82
N GLY A 477 13.40 -13.88 2.10
CA GLY A 477 13.16 -15.02 2.99
C GLY A 477 11.69 -15.44 3.07
N ILE A 478 10.78 -14.47 3.20
CA ILE A 478 9.32 -14.71 3.24
C ILE A 478 8.83 -15.31 1.92
N LEU A 479 9.22 -14.70 0.80
CA LEU A 479 8.78 -15.14 -0.53
C LEU A 479 9.24 -16.56 -0.86
N GLU A 480 10.46 -16.94 -0.46
CA GLU A 480 11.02 -18.27 -0.75
C GLU A 480 10.49 -19.36 0.18
N ASN A 481 10.14 -19.02 1.44
CA ASN A 481 9.94 -20.02 2.47
C ASN A 481 8.56 -20.02 3.11
N ASN A 482 7.75 -18.98 2.96
CA ASN A 482 6.50 -18.87 3.73
C ASN A 482 5.24 -18.99 2.88
N LEU A 483 5.24 -18.47 1.65
CA LEU A 483 4.03 -18.26 0.86
C LEU A 483 3.92 -19.27 -0.27
N TYR A 484 2.79 -19.98 -0.33
CA TYR A 484 2.52 -21.02 -1.33
C TYR A 484 1.14 -20.78 -1.93
N GLY A 485 1.06 -20.76 -3.26
CA GLY A 485 -0.18 -20.52 -4.01
C GLY A 485 -0.44 -21.62 -5.04
N VAL A 486 -1.72 -21.97 -5.21
CA VAL A 486 -2.18 -22.79 -6.34
C VAL A 486 -3.26 -22.00 -7.09
N ASP A 487 -3.10 -21.86 -8.40
CA ASP A 487 -4.13 -21.34 -9.28
C ASP A 487 -4.32 -22.31 -10.46
N ILE A 488 -5.57 -22.68 -10.71
CA ILE A 488 -5.97 -23.59 -11.79
C ILE A 488 -6.06 -22.87 -13.15
N ASN A 489 -6.06 -21.54 -13.14
CA ASN A 489 -6.14 -20.69 -14.33
C ASN A 489 -4.79 -20.10 -14.76
N ALA A 490 -3.69 -20.52 -14.11
CA ALA A 490 -2.33 -20.04 -14.35
C ALA A 490 -1.81 -20.32 -15.76
#